data_AF-A0A8H4A2C6-F1
#
_entry.id   AF-A0A8H4A2C6-F1
#
_cell.length_a   1.000
_cell.length_b   1.000
_cell.length_c   1.000
_cell.angle_alpha   90.00
_cell.angle_beta   90.00
_cell.angle_gamma   90.00
#
_symmetry.space_group_name_H-M   'P 1'
#
loop_
_entity.id
_entity.type
_entity.pdbx_description
1 polymer ?
#
loop_
_entity_poly.entity_id
_entity_poly.type
_entity_poly.pdbx_seq_one_letter_code
_entity_poly.pdbx_strand_id
1 'polypeptide(L)'
;MALQLGPSVCVVLTVFIFFLCLLTFAGVPKTSLPQDTSRLFGHPTWHPPIKGNDYNKSDSAIFFSSILMTITGYLAFRWTAHPPATNKVQSNFITGDSPPVPAYYFNRLLVLYNFNTLLTLFAILIFDVGKLWVALGMIHNTTEFAVLVLIGSGGRLKNIGFYGILLCYIFLVYCGALFIDWPYDAVWFKFQGLCFDYALMFTFIRIYFNTKHELKHGDGAERMPLANDEAESDDHAHDQQYGLVSHPNQLLILVFASFFHNVGNLTATVSFDELLPSLLTALTYGITYPAYMYYVYVDTHSTSIYPTKRIYLPSTPGWKKFVIATISICCSLLTVRLGAFLMARNDHKGNGNLSDIYY
;
A
#
# COMPACT_ATOMS: atom_id res chain seq x y z
N MET A 1 30.45 -13.28 -3.59
CA MET A 1 29.73 -14.53 -3.27
C MET A 1 28.56 -14.14 -2.37
N ALA A 2 27.33 -14.11 -2.88
CA ALA A 2 26.16 -13.80 -2.04
C ALA A 2 25.77 -15.05 -1.27
N LEU A 3 25.70 -14.97 0.06
CA LEU A 3 25.28 -16.09 0.90
C LEU A 3 23.79 -16.40 0.62
N GLN A 4 23.51 -17.50 -0.07
CA GLN A 4 22.13 -17.96 -0.26
C GLN A 4 21.65 -18.68 1.00
N LEU A 5 20.84 -18.00 1.81
CA LEU A 5 20.20 -18.61 2.98
C LEU A 5 19.09 -19.58 2.54
N GLY A 6 19.12 -20.80 3.07
CA GLY A 6 18.07 -21.79 2.82
C GLY A 6 16.73 -21.40 3.47
N PRO A 7 15.58 -21.94 2.99
CA PRO A 7 14.25 -21.62 3.50
C PRO A 7 14.11 -21.75 5.02
N SER A 8 14.63 -22.83 5.60
CA SER A 8 14.56 -23.09 7.05
C SER A 8 15.27 -22.02 7.86
N VAL A 9 16.44 -21.55 7.40
CA VAL A 9 17.21 -20.50 8.08
C VAL A 9 16.45 -19.17 8.03
N CYS A 10 15.90 -18.82 6.86
CA CYS A 10 15.09 -17.60 6.71
C CYS A 10 13.87 -17.60 7.63
N VAL A 11 13.16 -18.73 7.73
CA VAL A 11 11.98 -18.86 8.61
C VAL A 11 12.38 -18.73 10.08
N VAL A 12 13.41 -19.45 10.53
CA VAL A 12 13.89 -19.40 11.92
C VAL A 12 14.35 -18.00 12.30
N LEU A 13 15.15 -17.34 11.47
CA LEU A 13 15.59 -15.96 11.69
C LEU A 13 14.40 -15.01 11.76
N THR A 14 13.40 -15.19 10.91
CA THR A 14 12.21 -14.33 10.90
C THR A 14 11.35 -14.52 12.15
N VAL A 15 11.19 -15.76 12.62
CA VAL A 15 10.52 -16.06 13.90
C VAL A 15 11.28 -15.45 15.06
N PHE A 16 12.62 -15.54 15.07
CA PHE A 16 13.45 -14.92 16.09
C PHE A 16 13.29 -13.39 16.10
N ILE A 17 13.32 -12.75 14.93
CA ILE A 17 13.06 -11.30 14.79
C ILE A 17 11.67 -10.94 15.31
N PHE A 18 10.66 -11.76 15.04
CA PHE A 18 9.31 -11.56 15.56
C PHE A 18 9.27 -11.61 17.09
N PHE A 19 9.93 -12.59 17.72
CA PHE A 19 10.04 -12.64 19.17
C PHE A 19 10.77 -11.43 19.75
N LEU A 20 11.88 -10.99 19.13
CA LEU A 20 12.57 -9.76 19.53
C LEU A 20 11.65 -8.53 19.44
N CYS A 21 10.84 -8.44 18.38
CA CYS A 21 9.84 -7.39 18.23
C CYS A 21 8.81 -7.42 19.38
N LEU A 22 8.30 -8.60 19.74
CA LEU A 22 7.36 -8.74 20.86
C LEU A 22 7.99 -8.37 22.21
N LEU A 23 9.27 -8.68 22.42
CA LEU A 23 9.98 -8.31 23.65
C LEU A 23 10.07 -6.79 23.84
N THR A 24 9.95 -5.98 22.79
CA THR A 24 9.89 -4.51 22.92
C THR A 24 8.62 -3.98 23.62
N PHE A 25 7.62 -4.86 23.81
CA PHE A 25 6.38 -4.58 24.55
C PHE A 25 6.40 -5.14 25.97
N ALA A 26 7.43 -5.89 26.38
CA ALA A 26 7.55 -6.38 27.75
C ALA A 26 7.69 -5.20 28.72
N GLY A 27 6.93 -5.23 29.82
CA GLY A 27 6.96 -4.18 30.85
C GLY A 27 6.24 -2.87 30.46
N VAL A 28 5.62 -2.78 29.28
CA VAL A 28 4.90 -1.56 28.88
C VAL A 28 3.61 -1.42 29.68
N PRO A 29 3.44 -0.34 30.47
CA PRO A 29 2.22 -0.14 31.23
C PRO A 29 1.04 0.14 30.28
N LYS A 30 -0.17 -0.22 30.72
CA LYS A 30 -1.39 0.15 30.00
C LYS A 30 -1.54 1.67 30.03
N THR A 31 -1.47 2.30 28.86
CA THR A 31 -1.71 3.74 28.71
C THR A 31 -3.16 4.00 28.30
N SER A 32 -3.77 5.03 28.88
CA SER A 32 -5.00 5.60 28.34
C SER A 32 -4.67 6.33 27.04
N LEU A 33 -5.42 6.04 25.97
CA LEU A 33 -5.26 6.73 24.70
C LEU A 33 -6.09 8.01 24.74
N PRO A 34 -5.48 9.21 24.71
CA PRO A 34 -6.22 10.47 24.68
C PRO A 34 -7.03 10.58 23.38
N GLN A 35 -8.22 11.18 23.49
CA GLN A 35 -9.17 11.33 22.40
C GLN A 35 -9.67 12.77 22.32
N ASP A 36 -9.82 13.27 21.11
CA ASP A 36 -10.56 14.48 20.80
C ASP A 36 -12.01 14.13 20.41
N THR A 37 -12.79 15.15 20.06
CA THR A 37 -14.15 15.02 19.58
C THR A 37 -14.27 15.57 18.17
N SER A 38 -15.03 14.85 17.34
CA SER A 38 -15.27 15.24 15.95
C SER A 38 -15.96 16.59 15.89
N ARG A 39 -15.47 17.47 15.01
CA ARG A 39 -15.94 18.85 14.87
C ARG A 39 -17.44 18.99 14.63
N LEU A 40 -18.02 18.11 13.80
CA LEU A 40 -19.40 18.24 13.33
C LEU A 40 -20.44 17.53 14.21
N PHE A 41 -20.06 16.40 14.83
CA PHE A 41 -21.00 15.55 15.56
C PHE A 41 -20.67 15.40 17.05
N GLY A 42 -19.48 15.83 17.49
CA GLY A 42 -19.05 15.70 18.89
C GLY A 42 -18.76 14.26 19.32
N HIS A 43 -18.74 13.30 18.40
CA HIS A 43 -18.38 11.91 18.71
C HIS A 43 -16.87 11.76 18.96
N PRO A 44 -16.44 10.84 19.84
CA PRO A 44 -15.02 10.58 20.09
C PRO A 44 -14.24 10.19 18.83
N THR A 45 -13.03 10.72 18.68
CA THR A 45 -12.10 10.41 17.57
C THR A 45 -10.92 9.57 18.04
N TRP A 46 -10.20 8.97 17.10
CA TRP A 46 -9.05 8.11 17.39
C TRP A 46 -7.77 8.86 17.82
N HIS A 47 -7.75 10.20 17.72
CA HIS A 47 -6.57 11.03 17.90
C HIS A 47 -6.76 11.93 19.11
N PRO A 48 -5.69 12.30 19.83
CA PRO A 48 -5.73 13.36 20.83
C PRO A 48 -6.00 14.71 20.18
N PRO A 49 -6.30 15.74 20.99
CA PRO A 49 -6.30 17.12 20.52
C PRO A 49 -5.00 17.45 19.78
N ILE A 50 -5.14 17.89 18.53
CA ILE A 50 -3.98 18.19 17.68
C ILE A 50 -3.34 19.50 18.15
N LYS A 51 -2.03 19.46 18.43
CA LYS A 51 -1.27 20.63 18.84
C LYS A 51 -1.14 21.62 17.69
N GLY A 52 -1.44 22.88 17.99
CA GLY A 52 -1.45 23.95 17.00
C GLY A 52 -2.47 23.74 15.88
N ASN A 53 -3.56 23.00 16.16
CA ASN A 53 -4.55 22.65 15.16
C ASN A 53 -5.07 23.89 14.41
N ASP A 54 -5.12 23.78 13.09
CA ASP A 54 -5.63 24.79 12.19
C ASP A 54 -6.49 24.06 11.15
N TYR A 55 -7.80 24.04 11.40
CA TYR A 55 -8.75 23.33 10.57
C TYR A 55 -8.72 23.77 9.11
N ASN A 56 -8.43 25.05 8.84
CA ASN A 56 -8.35 25.54 7.47
C ASN A 56 -7.16 24.92 6.74
N LYS A 57 -6.01 24.77 7.41
CA LYS A 57 -4.84 24.09 6.82
C LYS A 57 -5.11 22.60 6.59
N SER A 58 -5.67 21.92 7.59
CA SER A 58 -6.00 20.49 7.50
C SER A 58 -7.01 20.22 6.38
N ASP A 59 -8.12 20.96 6.35
CA ASP A 59 -9.17 20.82 5.34
C ASP A 59 -8.62 21.17 3.95
N SER A 60 -7.76 22.19 3.83
CA SER A 60 -7.12 22.54 2.55
C SER A 60 -6.23 21.43 2.02
N ALA A 61 -5.43 20.78 2.88
CA ALA A 61 -4.56 19.67 2.46
C ALA A 61 -5.38 18.44 2.03
N ILE A 62 -6.45 18.12 2.75
CA ILE A 62 -7.39 17.04 2.40
C ILE A 62 -8.08 17.36 1.07
N PHE A 63 -8.56 18.60 0.89
CA PHE A 63 -9.26 19.03 -0.30
C PHE A 63 -8.36 19.02 -1.54
N PHE A 64 -7.14 19.55 -1.43
CA PHE A 64 -6.14 19.50 -2.49
C PHE A 64 -5.88 18.05 -2.95
N SER A 65 -5.64 17.16 -2.00
CA SER A 65 -5.38 15.74 -2.29
C SER A 65 -6.59 15.07 -2.93
N SER A 66 -7.80 15.38 -2.43
CA SER A 66 -9.07 14.89 -2.96
C SER A 66 -9.31 15.32 -4.40
N ILE A 67 -9.00 16.58 -4.76
CA ILE A 67 -9.10 17.07 -6.15
C ILE A 67 -8.18 16.28 -7.07
N LEU A 68 -6.90 16.13 -6.70
CA LEU A 68 -5.93 15.40 -7.52
C LEU A 68 -6.36 13.94 -7.72
N MET A 69 -6.80 13.28 -6.66
CA MET A 69 -7.30 11.90 -6.68
C MET A 69 -8.59 11.76 -7.51
N THR A 70 -9.47 12.75 -7.48
CA THR A 70 -10.70 12.77 -8.28
C THR A 70 -10.38 12.87 -9.76
N ILE A 71 -9.55 13.84 -10.15
CA ILE A 71 -9.17 14.07 -11.56
C ILE A 71 -8.45 12.84 -12.11
N THR A 72 -7.41 12.38 -11.42
CA THR A 72 -6.60 11.24 -11.88
C THR A 72 -7.37 9.93 -11.83
N GLY A 73 -8.22 9.73 -10.81
CA GLY A 73 -9.11 8.58 -10.70
C GLY A 73 -10.14 8.51 -11.83
N TYR A 74 -10.76 9.64 -12.18
CA TYR A 74 -11.70 9.72 -13.30
C TYR A 74 -11.03 9.36 -14.63
N LEU A 75 -9.83 9.90 -14.88
CA LEU A 75 -9.06 9.59 -16.08
C LEU A 75 -8.68 8.10 -16.15
N ALA A 76 -8.16 7.54 -15.06
CA ALA A 76 -7.78 6.13 -15.00
C ALA A 76 -8.98 5.17 -15.07
N PHE A 77 -10.12 5.55 -14.51
CA PHE A 77 -11.37 4.81 -14.69
C PHE A 77 -11.74 4.72 -16.18
N ARG A 78 -11.66 5.84 -16.91
CA ARG A 78 -11.89 5.83 -18.37
C ARG A 78 -10.89 4.95 -19.12
N TRP A 79 -9.60 5.05 -18.79
CA TRP A 79 -8.54 4.25 -19.42
C TRP A 79 -8.68 2.75 -19.18
N THR A 80 -9.35 2.36 -18.10
CA THR A 80 -9.56 0.95 -17.72
C THR A 80 -11.00 0.48 -17.94
N ALA A 81 -11.85 1.30 -18.56
CA ALA A 81 -13.23 0.94 -18.90
C ALA A 81 -13.29 -0.27 -19.83
N HIS A 82 -12.33 -0.36 -20.75
CA HIS A 82 -12.16 -1.49 -21.66
C HIS A 82 -10.71 -2.00 -21.62
N PRO A 83 -10.47 -3.29 -21.87
CA PRO A 83 -9.12 -3.79 -22.09
C PRO A 83 -8.43 -3.05 -23.24
N PRO A 84 -7.10 -2.86 -23.19
CA PRO A 84 -6.39 -2.25 -24.31
C PRO A 84 -6.59 -3.02 -25.61
N ALA A 85 -6.74 -2.32 -26.73
CA ALA A 85 -7.07 -2.93 -28.01
C ALA A 85 -5.92 -3.72 -28.66
N THR A 86 -4.66 -3.41 -28.32
CA THR A 86 -3.48 -4.07 -28.92
C THR A 86 -2.57 -4.71 -27.87
N ASN A 87 -1.95 -5.82 -28.25
CA ASN A 87 -1.04 -6.57 -27.37
C ASN A 87 0.24 -5.79 -26.99
N LYS A 88 0.63 -4.78 -27.78
CA LYS A 88 1.81 -3.93 -27.51
C LYS A 88 1.60 -3.00 -26.30
N VAL A 89 0.35 -2.61 -26.03
CA VAL A 89 0.00 -1.77 -24.87
C VAL A 89 -0.60 -2.56 -23.70
N GLN A 90 -0.87 -3.86 -23.86
CA GLN A 90 -1.35 -4.69 -22.76
C GLN A 90 -0.20 -5.37 -22.01
N SER A 91 -0.10 -5.08 -20.71
CA SER A 91 0.78 -5.83 -19.81
C SER A 91 0.15 -7.15 -19.38
N ASN A 92 0.97 -8.20 -19.34
CA ASN A 92 0.57 -9.52 -18.86
C ASN A 92 1.46 -9.96 -17.69
N PHE A 93 0.84 -10.49 -16.64
CA PHE A 93 1.52 -11.18 -15.56
C PHE A 93 1.98 -12.57 -16.02
N ILE A 94 3.27 -12.84 -15.79
CA ILE A 94 3.91 -14.13 -16.03
C ILE A 94 4.23 -14.75 -14.67
N THR A 95 3.90 -16.02 -14.46
CA THR A 95 4.12 -16.71 -13.17
C THR A 95 4.50 -18.17 -13.42
N GLY A 96 5.81 -18.45 -13.42
CA GLY A 96 6.33 -19.75 -13.85
C GLY A 96 5.76 -20.16 -15.20
N ASP A 97 5.43 -21.44 -15.35
CA ASP A 97 4.90 -22.01 -16.60
C ASP A 97 3.39 -21.78 -16.80
N SER A 98 2.76 -20.99 -15.94
CA SER A 98 1.32 -20.77 -16.05
C SER A 98 0.99 -19.84 -17.22
N PRO A 99 -0.20 -19.97 -17.86
CA PRO A 99 -0.61 -19.07 -18.93
C PRO A 99 -0.56 -17.59 -18.51
N PRO A 100 -0.08 -16.68 -19.40
CA PRO A 100 -0.07 -15.25 -19.16
C PRO A 100 -1.46 -14.71 -18.78
N VAL A 101 -1.51 -13.82 -17.80
CA VAL A 101 -2.77 -13.22 -17.33
C VAL A 101 -2.72 -11.71 -17.56
N PRO A 102 -3.73 -11.09 -18.21
CA PRO A 102 -3.75 -9.63 -18.39
C PRO A 102 -3.69 -8.87 -17.06
N ALA A 103 -2.84 -7.86 -16.96
CA ALA A 103 -2.76 -6.96 -15.80
C ALA A 103 -3.97 -6.00 -15.72
N TYR A 104 -4.91 -6.08 -16.65
CA TYR A 104 -6.13 -5.28 -16.71
C TYR A 104 -6.89 -5.19 -15.38
N TYR A 105 -7.10 -6.33 -14.71
CA TYR A 105 -7.81 -6.37 -13.44
C TYR A 105 -7.00 -5.77 -12.29
N PHE A 106 -5.67 -5.83 -12.34
CA PHE A 106 -4.81 -5.15 -11.40
C PHE A 106 -4.92 -3.63 -11.55
N ASN A 107 -4.92 -3.12 -12.78
CA ASN A 107 -5.12 -1.69 -13.04
C ASN A 107 -6.49 -1.22 -12.54
N ARG A 108 -7.57 -1.97 -12.79
CA ARG A 108 -8.90 -1.66 -12.25
C ARG A 108 -8.94 -1.68 -10.73
N LEU A 109 -8.20 -2.58 -10.10
CA LEU A 109 -8.13 -2.66 -8.65
C LEU A 109 -7.37 -1.47 -8.05
N LEU A 110 -6.33 -0.96 -8.71
CA LEU A 110 -5.68 0.30 -8.34
C LEU A 110 -6.65 1.50 -8.46
N VAL A 111 -7.47 1.54 -9.51
CA VAL A 111 -8.51 2.59 -9.66
C VAL A 111 -9.53 2.52 -8.53
N LEU A 112 -10.00 1.30 -8.20
CA LEU A 112 -10.88 1.08 -7.05
C LEU A 112 -10.20 1.48 -5.74
N TYR A 113 -8.89 1.25 -5.61
CA TYR A 113 -8.13 1.65 -4.44
C TYR A 113 -8.11 3.17 -4.27
N ASN A 114 -7.80 3.91 -5.33
CA ASN A 114 -7.91 5.38 -5.34
C ASN A 114 -9.32 5.86 -4.96
N PHE A 115 -10.36 5.25 -5.54
CA PHE A 115 -11.74 5.63 -5.25
C PHE A 115 -12.12 5.40 -3.77
N ASN A 116 -11.77 4.24 -3.23
CA ASN A 116 -12.08 3.91 -1.84
C ASN A 116 -11.30 4.81 -0.86
N THR A 117 -10.05 5.16 -1.18
CA THR A 117 -9.30 6.13 -0.37
C THR A 117 -9.83 7.55 -0.50
N LEU A 118 -10.32 7.95 -1.67
CA LEU A 118 -10.97 9.25 -1.83
C LEU A 118 -12.22 9.34 -0.93
N LEU A 119 -12.99 8.25 -0.85
CA LEU A 119 -14.14 8.16 0.02
C LEU A 119 -13.75 8.27 1.51
N THR A 120 -12.63 7.66 1.92
CA THR A 120 -12.13 7.82 3.30
C THR A 120 -11.71 9.25 3.58
N LEU A 121 -11.07 9.97 2.65
CA LEU A 121 -10.71 11.39 2.83
C LEU A 121 -11.93 12.29 3.00
N PHE A 122 -12.97 12.11 2.17
CA PHE A 122 -14.23 12.84 2.36
C PHE A 122 -14.90 12.52 3.70
N ALA A 123 -14.82 11.26 4.13
CA ALA A 123 -15.36 10.86 5.41
C ALA A 123 -14.62 11.49 6.59
N ILE A 124 -13.31 11.78 6.49
CA ILE A 124 -12.59 12.54 7.53
C ILE A 124 -13.21 13.94 7.70
N LEU A 125 -13.56 14.61 6.61
CA LEU A 125 -14.15 15.96 6.69
C LEU A 125 -15.51 15.97 7.41
N ILE A 126 -16.24 14.85 7.36
CA ILE A 126 -17.60 14.72 7.89
C ILE A 126 -17.58 14.12 9.30
N PHE A 127 -17.03 12.92 9.44
CA PHE A 127 -17.09 12.12 10.66
C PHE A 127 -15.85 12.26 11.53
N ASP A 128 -14.86 13.03 11.06
CA ASP A 128 -13.49 12.92 11.55
C ASP A 128 -13.03 11.45 11.46
N VAL A 129 -11.95 11.12 12.12
CA VAL A 129 -11.43 9.76 12.24
C VAL A 129 -12.03 9.07 13.47
N GLY A 130 -13.36 9.10 13.55
CA GLY A 130 -14.18 8.43 14.55
C GLY A 130 -14.67 7.04 14.12
N LYS A 131 -15.50 6.41 14.95
CA LYS A 131 -15.95 5.02 14.72
C LYS A 131 -16.74 4.81 13.41
N LEU A 132 -17.49 5.82 12.95
CA LEU A 132 -18.21 5.77 11.67
C LEU A 132 -17.26 5.79 10.46
N TRP A 133 -16.14 6.51 10.56
CA TRP A 133 -15.12 6.55 9.52
C TRP A 133 -14.44 5.20 9.33
N VAL A 134 -14.27 4.42 10.39
CA VAL A 134 -13.60 3.11 10.37
C VAL A 134 -14.25 2.14 9.37
N ALA A 135 -15.57 2.21 9.14
CA ALA A 135 -16.23 1.39 8.13
C ALA A 135 -15.70 1.65 6.71
N LEU A 136 -15.45 2.91 6.37
CA LEU A 136 -14.85 3.31 5.09
C LEU A 136 -13.36 3.00 5.07
N GLY A 137 -12.67 3.20 6.19
CA GLY A 137 -11.28 2.76 6.38
C GLY A 137 -11.12 1.26 6.10
N MET A 138 -12.05 0.43 6.56
CA MET A 138 -12.05 -1.02 6.31
C MET A 138 -12.16 -1.35 4.83
N ILE A 139 -13.00 -0.64 4.07
CA ILE A 139 -13.12 -0.82 2.62
C ILE A 139 -11.79 -0.48 1.93
N HIS A 140 -11.15 0.62 2.34
CA HIS A 140 -9.82 1.01 1.86
C HIS A 140 -8.77 -0.08 2.14
N ASN A 141 -8.59 -0.52 3.39
CA ASN A 141 -7.62 -1.58 3.75
C ASN A 141 -7.93 -2.91 3.04
N THR A 142 -9.22 -3.26 2.88
CA THR A 142 -9.63 -4.46 2.14
C THR A 142 -9.22 -4.40 0.68
N THR A 143 -9.29 -3.22 0.08
CA THR A 143 -8.90 -3.03 -1.33
C THR A 143 -7.39 -3.18 -1.48
N GLU A 144 -6.62 -2.62 -0.54
CA GLU A 144 -5.17 -2.82 -0.51
C GLU A 144 -4.79 -4.29 -0.33
N PHE A 145 -5.43 -4.98 0.60
CA PHE A 145 -5.23 -6.41 0.80
C PHE A 145 -5.64 -7.22 -0.45
N ALA A 146 -6.70 -6.83 -1.14
CA ALA A 146 -7.08 -7.43 -2.42
C ALA A 146 -6.01 -7.28 -3.50
N VAL A 147 -5.27 -6.17 -3.53
CA VAL A 147 -4.12 -6.01 -4.44
C VAL A 147 -3.04 -7.05 -4.13
N LEU A 148 -2.69 -7.24 -2.86
CA LEU A 148 -1.72 -8.26 -2.43
C LEU A 148 -2.17 -9.69 -2.79
N VAL A 149 -3.44 -10.03 -2.55
CA VAL A 149 -3.98 -11.36 -2.87
C VAL A 149 -4.05 -11.57 -4.38
N LEU A 150 -4.39 -10.53 -5.16
CA LEU A 150 -4.40 -10.60 -6.62
C LEU A 150 -3.01 -10.90 -7.18
N ILE A 151 -1.99 -10.18 -6.71
CA ILE A 151 -0.60 -10.45 -7.09
C ILE A 151 -0.19 -11.86 -6.65
N GLY A 152 -0.50 -12.23 -5.40
CA GLY A 152 -0.16 -13.54 -4.83
C GLY A 152 -0.85 -14.73 -5.50
N SER A 153 -1.91 -14.48 -6.27
CA SER A 153 -2.65 -15.46 -7.08
C SER A 153 -2.25 -15.44 -8.57
N GLY A 154 -1.21 -14.69 -8.93
CA GLY A 154 -0.73 -14.59 -10.32
C GLY A 154 -1.62 -13.73 -11.20
N GLY A 155 -2.40 -12.81 -10.61
CA GLY A 155 -3.36 -11.96 -11.33
C GLY A 155 -4.74 -12.57 -11.54
N ARG A 156 -5.05 -13.73 -10.94
CA ARG A 156 -6.26 -14.50 -11.22
C ARG A 156 -7.39 -14.22 -10.21
N LEU A 157 -8.23 -13.23 -10.52
CA LEU A 157 -9.42 -12.90 -9.71
C LEU A 157 -10.47 -14.03 -9.62
N LYS A 158 -10.59 -14.88 -10.66
CA LYS A 158 -11.67 -15.89 -10.74
C LYS A 158 -11.47 -17.09 -9.81
N ASN A 159 -10.40 -17.13 -9.02
CA ASN A 159 -10.14 -18.22 -8.09
C ASN A 159 -11.02 -18.07 -6.84
N ILE A 160 -11.82 -19.08 -6.47
CA ILE A 160 -12.64 -19.05 -5.25
C ILE A 160 -11.80 -18.78 -3.98
N GLY A 161 -10.55 -19.23 -3.96
CA GLY A 161 -9.61 -18.96 -2.88
C GLY A 161 -9.28 -17.47 -2.72
N PHE A 162 -9.36 -16.67 -3.79
CA PHE A 162 -9.21 -15.22 -3.71
C PHE A 162 -10.28 -14.61 -2.79
N TYR A 163 -11.56 -14.94 -3.06
CA TYR A 163 -12.69 -14.43 -2.28
C TYR A 163 -12.73 -15.01 -0.87
N GLY A 164 -12.37 -16.29 -0.70
CA GLY A 164 -12.27 -16.91 0.62
C GLY A 164 -11.26 -16.20 1.54
N ILE A 165 -10.08 -15.87 1.01
CA ILE A 165 -9.04 -15.15 1.78
C ILE A 165 -9.52 -13.74 2.15
N LEU A 166 -10.17 -13.02 1.23
CA LEU A 166 -10.71 -11.70 1.52
C LEU A 166 -11.81 -11.74 2.59
N LEU A 167 -12.72 -12.71 2.51
CA LEU A 167 -13.78 -12.87 3.50
C LEU A 167 -13.21 -13.18 4.89
N CYS A 168 -12.20 -14.05 4.98
CA CYS A 168 -11.49 -14.33 6.23
C CYS A 168 -10.85 -13.07 6.82
N TYR A 169 -10.23 -12.23 5.98
CA TYR A 169 -9.68 -10.95 6.44
C TYR A 169 -10.77 -10.03 7.00
N ILE A 170 -11.84 -9.79 6.24
CA ILE A 170 -12.96 -8.93 6.67
C ILE A 170 -13.55 -9.42 7.99
N PHE A 171 -13.77 -10.73 8.12
CA PHE A 171 -14.27 -11.34 9.35
C PHE A 171 -13.33 -11.10 10.53
N LEU A 172 -12.01 -11.26 10.33
CA LEU A 172 -11.00 -11.00 11.36
C LEU A 172 -10.99 -9.54 11.81
N VAL A 173 -11.09 -8.58 10.87
CA VAL A 173 -11.18 -7.15 11.21
C VAL A 173 -12.44 -6.87 12.02
N TYR A 174 -13.58 -7.40 11.57
CA TYR A 174 -14.87 -7.21 12.21
C TYR A 174 -14.89 -7.78 13.63
N CYS A 175 -14.38 -9.00 13.83
CA CYS A 175 -14.21 -9.58 15.16
C CYS A 175 -13.32 -8.68 16.04
N GLY A 176 -12.20 -8.18 15.51
CA GLY A 176 -11.36 -7.25 16.27
C GLY A 176 -12.10 -5.98 16.71
N ALA A 177 -12.91 -5.39 15.83
CA ALA A 177 -13.71 -4.21 16.17
C ALA A 177 -14.85 -4.48 17.17
N LEU A 178 -15.30 -5.73 17.30
CA LEU A 178 -16.31 -6.14 18.29
C LEU A 178 -15.71 -6.45 19.66
N PHE A 179 -14.54 -7.08 19.69
CA PHE A 179 -13.94 -7.60 20.93
C PHE A 179 -12.89 -6.68 21.56
N ILE A 180 -12.39 -5.68 20.82
CA ILE A 180 -11.43 -4.71 21.34
C ILE A 180 -12.18 -3.42 21.68
N ASP A 181 -12.00 -2.92 22.90
CA ASP A 181 -12.64 -1.69 23.35
C ASP A 181 -12.11 -0.48 22.57
N TRP A 182 -13.01 0.46 22.27
CA TRP A 182 -12.62 1.76 21.74
C TRP A 182 -11.82 2.55 22.80
N PRO A 183 -10.71 3.23 22.45
CA PRO A 183 -10.14 3.41 21.11
C PRO A 183 -9.03 2.42 20.71
N TYR A 184 -8.84 1.32 21.43
CA TYR A 184 -7.81 0.33 21.10
C TYR A 184 -8.13 -0.46 19.82
N ASP A 185 -9.40 -0.60 19.46
CA ASP A 185 -9.84 -1.14 18.16
C ASP A 185 -9.34 -0.29 16.97
N ALA A 186 -9.19 1.03 17.15
CA ALA A 186 -8.60 1.93 16.16
C ALA A 186 -7.09 1.71 16.01
N VAL A 187 -6.36 1.45 17.11
CA VAL A 187 -4.95 1.06 17.05
C VAL A 187 -4.79 -0.28 16.36
N TRP A 188 -5.65 -1.25 16.69
CA TRP A 188 -5.73 -2.53 15.99
C TRP A 188 -5.96 -2.32 14.50
N PHE A 189 -6.93 -1.48 14.11
CA PHE A 189 -7.23 -1.12 12.73
C PHE A 189 -6.04 -0.49 11.99
N LYS A 190 -5.34 0.47 12.62
CA LYS A 190 -4.16 1.11 12.05
C LYS A 190 -3.00 0.12 11.88
N PHE A 191 -2.79 -0.76 12.85
CA PHE A 191 -1.77 -1.81 12.80
C PHE A 191 -1.92 -2.73 11.57
N GLN A 192 -3.15 -3.15 11.25
CA GLN A 192 -3.40 -4.01 10.08
C GLN A 192 -3.15 -3.26 8.77
N GLY A 193 -3.61 -2.00 8.66
CA GLY A 193 -3.34 -1.16 7.49
C GLY A 193 -1.84 -1.04 7.22
N LEU A 194 -1.05 -0.71 8.26
CA LEU A 194 0.41 -0.64 8.16
C LEU A 194 1.04 -1.98 7.74
N CYS A 195 0.49 -3.13 8.16
CA CYS A 195 0.99 -4.43 7.68
C CYS A 195 0.88 -4.54 6.16
N PHE A 196 -0.23 -4.09 5.59
CA PHE A 196 -0.45 -4.13 4.15
C PHE A 196 0.39 -3.09 3.42
N ASP A 197 0.54 -1.89 3.97
CA ASP A 197 1.42 -0.85 3.42
C ASP A 197 2.86 -1.39 3.20
N TYR A 198 3.44 -2.00 4.24
CA TYR A 198 4.78 -2.59 4.16
C TYR A 198 4.82 -3.78 3.19
N ALA A 199 3.84 -4.68 3.29
CA ALA A 199 3.79 -5.87 2.42
C ALA A 199 3.67 -5.50 0.94
N LEU A 200 2.89 -4.46 0.62
CA LEU A 200 2.67 -3.98 -0.74
C LEU A 200 3.93 -3.36 -1.31
N MET A 201 4.61 -2.51 -0.54
CA MET A 201 5.90 -1.94 -0.93
C MET A 201 6.96 -3.03 -1.19
N PHE A 202 7.11 -4.00 -0.27
CA PHE A 202 8.02 -5.12 -0.49
C PHE A 202 7.67 -5.92 -1.74
N THR A 203 6.38 -6.12 -1.99
CA THR A 203 5.90 -6.86 -3.16
C THR A 203 6.21 -6.12 -4.45
N PHE A 204 5.96 -4.81 -4.54
CA PHE A 204 6.30 -4.02 -5.73
C PHE A 204 7.79 -3.95 -6.00
N ILE A 205 8.62 -3.79 -4.96
CA ILE A 205 10.08 -3.84 -5.08
C ILE A 205 10.52 -5.18 -5.69
N ARG A 206 9.99 -6.29 -5.15
CA ARG A 206 10.30 -7.64 -5.66
C ARG A 206 9.85 -7.83 -7.11
N ILE A 207 8.66 -7.34 -7.48
CA ILE A 207 8.16 -7.42 -8.86
C ILE A 207 9.07 -6.65 -9.82
N TYR A 208 9.48 -5.44 -9.47
CA TYR A 208 10.39 -4.64 -10.31
C TYR A 208 11.71 -5.37 -10.55
N PHE A 209 12.40 -5.79 -9.48
CA PHE A 209 13.70 -6.46 -9.62
C PHE A 209 13.59 -7.81 -10.35
N ASN A 210 12.54 -8.59 -10.08
CA ASN A 210 12.31 -9.86 -10.77
C ASN A 210 12.02 -9.63 -12.26
N THR A 211 11.13 -8.69 -12.60
CA THR A 211 10.81 -8.36 -13.99
C THR A 211 12.05 -7.87 -14.74
N LYS A 212 12.84 -6.99 -14.13
CA LYS A 212 14.10 -6.50 -14.72
C LYS A 212 15.11 -7.62 -14.92
N HIS A 213 15.20 -8.56 -13.98
CA HIS A 213 16.08 -9.72 -14.09
C HIS A 213 15.68 -10.63 -15.25
N GLU A 214 14.41 -11.04 -15.31
CA GLU A 214 13.88 -11.97 -16.34
C GLU A 214 13.92 -11.37 -17.74
N LEU A 215 13.70 -10.06 -17.89
CA LEU A 215 13.84 -9.39 -19.17
C LEU A 215 15.30 -9.36 -19.67
N LYS A 216 16.27 -9.33 -18.76
CA LYS A 216 17.69 -9.25 -19.12
C LYS A 216 18.37 -10.62 -19.28
N HIS A 217 17.96 -11.63 -18.50
CA HIS A 217 18.68 -12.91 -18.42
C HIS A 217 17.79 -14.16 -18.49
N GLY A 218 16.46 -14.02 -18.47
CA GLY A 218 15.51 -15.14 -18.50
C GLY A 218 14.75 -15.24 -19.82
N ASP A 219 13.52 -15.77 -19.77
CA ASP A 219 12.62 -15.92 -20.93
C ASP A 219 12.38 -14.62 -21.73
N GLY A 220 12.60 -13.46 -21.11
CA GLY A 220 12.51 -12.17 -21.78
C GLY A 220 13.67 -11.90 -22.74
N ALA A 221 14.86 -12.46 -22.47
CA ALA A 221 16.02 -12.34 -23.34
C ALA A 221 15.92 -13.26 -24.58
N GLU A 222 15.38 -14.47 -24.42
CA GLU A 222 15.21 -15.44 -25.51
C GLU A 222 14.06 -15.10 -26.47
N ARG A 223 13.09 -14.30 -26.00
CA ARG A 223 11.91 -13.87 -26.78
C ARG A 223 11.96 -12.39 -27.19
N MET A 224 13.12 -11.73 -27.08
CA MET A 224 13.35 -10.49 -27.83
C MET A 224 13.28 -10.83 -29.32
N PRO A 225 12.66 -9.99 -30.18
CA PRO A 225 12.78 -10.22 -31.61
C PRO A 225 14.28 -10.17 -31.91
N LEU A 226 14.83 -11.30 -32.37
CA LEU A 226 16.07 -11.29 -33.12
C LEU A 226 15.85 -10.22 -34.18
N ALA A 227 16.75 -9.23 -34.21
CA ALA A 227 16.72 -8.18 -35.21
C ALA A 227 16.48 -8.82 -36.58
N ASN A 228 15.46 -8.34 -37.32
CA ASN A 228 14.91 -8.87 -38.58
C ASN A 228 13.92 -10.03 -38.33
N ASP A 229 12.60 -9.85 -38.42
CA ASP A 229 11.87 -10.01 -39.70
C ASP A 229 10.37 -9.59 -39.65
N GLU A 230 9.94 -8.73 -38.74
CA GLU A 230 8.54 -8.22 -38.73
C GLU A 230 8.47 -6.68 -38.68
N ALA A 231 9.37 -6.02 -39.40
CA ALA A 231 9.15 -4.64 -39.83
C ALA A 231 8.11 -4.60 -40.96
N GLU A 232 6.90 -5.11 -40.70
CA GLU A 232 5.75 -4.59 -41.43
C GLU A 232 5.53 -3.16 -40.92
N SER A 233 5.73 -2.24 -41.85
CA SER A 233 5.60 -0.80 -41.72
C SER A 233 4.20 -0.41 -41.27
N ASP A 234 3.96 -0.45 -39.97
CA ASP A 234 2.94 0.40 -39.37
C ASP A 234 3.63 1.76 -39.15
N ASP A 235 3.67 2.57 -40.21
CA ASP A 235 4.23 3.94 -40.23
C ASP A 235 3.57 4.89 -39.20
N HIS A 236 2.56 4.41 -38.47
CA HIS A 236 1.92 5.09 -37.33
C HIS A 236 2.46 4.66 -35.95
N ALA A 237 3.33 3.65 -35.86
CA ALA A 237 3.88 3.19 -34.59
C ALA A 237 4.95 4.13 -34.00
N HIS A 238 5.59 4.95 -34.83
CA HIS A 238 6.57 5.94 -34.39
C HIS A 238 5.95 7.11 -33.61
N ASP A 239 4.66 7.41 -33.83
CA ASP A 239 3.97 8.51 -33.15
C ASP A 239 3.38 8.13 -31.78
N GLN A 240 3.40 6.84 -31.38
CA GLN A 240 2.75 6.38 -30.14
C GLN A 240 3.71 6.06 -28.98
N GLN A 241 4.96 6.52 -29.02
CA GLN A 241 5.86 6.47 -27.85
C GLN A 241 5.54 7.60 -26.86
N TYR A 242 4.27 7.78 -26.49
CA TYR A 242 3.86 8.73 -25.46
C TYR A 242 4.07 8.11 -24.08
N GLY A 243 5.28 8.32 -23.54
CA GLY A 243 5.60 7.97 -22.16
C GLY A 243 7.05 8.29 -21.82
N LEU A 244 7.27 9.17 -20.83
CA LEU A 244 8.60 9.48 -20.29
C LEU A 244 9.28 8.23 -19.67
N VAL A 245 8.49 7.21 -19.34
CA VAL A 245 8.91 5.99 -18.65
C VAL A 245 8.53 4.77 -19.49
N SER A 246 9.52 3.95 -19.86
CA SER A 246 9.34 2.74 -20.67
C SER A 246 9.30 1.47 -19.82
N HIS A 247 8.80 0.37 -20.39
CA HIS A 247 8.84 -0.94 -19.75
C HIS A 247 10.28 -1.47 -19.62
N PRO A 248 10.74 -1.98 -18.45
CA PRO A 248 10.01 -2.27 -17.19
C PRO A 248 10.03 -1.17 -16.12
N ASN A 249 10.58 0.00 -16.42
CA ASN A 249 10.75 1.07 -15.44
C ASN A 249 9.43 1.68 -14.97
N GLN A 250 8.31 1.45 -15.67
CA GLN A 250 6.99 1.89 -15.19
C GLN A 250 6.64 1.27 -13.83
N LEU A 251 7.16 0.06 -13.53
CA LEU A 251 6.96 -0.58 -12.22
C LEU A 251 7.60 0.21 -11.06
N LEU A 252 8.59 1.07 -11.32
CA LEU A 252 9.14 1.96 -10.29
C LEU A 252 8.12 2.99 -9.80
N ILE A 253 7.11 3.32 -10.61
CA ILE A 253 6.02 4.21 -10.20
C ILE A 253 5.22 3.58 -9.07
N LEU A 254 4.98 2.25 -9.11
CA LEU A 254 4.32 1.52 -8.03
C LEU A 254 5.15 1.53 -6.74
N VAL A 255 6.47 1.32 -6.86
CA VAL A 255 7.40 1.39 -5.73
C VAL A 255 7.38 2.79 -5.12
N PHE A 256 7.50 3.82 -5.95
CA PHE A 256 7.43 5.22 -5.52
C PHE A 256 6.12 5.55 -4.81
N ALA A 257 4.98 5.19 -5.40
CA ALA A 257 3.66 5.44 -4.82
C ALA A 257 3.50 4.76 -3.46
N SER A 258 3.87 3.48 -3.36
CA SER A 258 3.80 2.72 -2.10
C SER A 258 4.77 3.24 -1.03
N PHE A 259 5.93 3.77 -1.41
CA PHE A 259 6.87 4.39 -0.49
C PHE A 259 6.28 5.66 0.12
N PHE A 260 5.74 6.58 -0.68
CA PHE A 260 5.10 7.80 -0.17
C PHE A 260 3.87 7.48 0.69
N HIS A 261 3.13 6.42 0.36
CA HIS A 261 2.00 5.96 1.17
C HIS A 261 2.46 5.53 2.56
N ASN A 262 3.48 4.66 2.60
CA ASN A 262 4.11 4.19 3.83
C ASN A 262 4.66 5.35 4.67
N VAL A 263 5.35 6.31 4.06
CA VAL A 263 5.90 7.48 4.77
C VAL A 263 4.77 8.29 5.42
N GLY A 264 3.71 8.59 4.68
CA GLY A 264 2.54 9.27 5.23
C GLY A 264 1.92 8.52 6.40
N ASN A 265 1.64 7.23 6.22
CA ASN A 265 1.03 6.41 7.27
C ASN A 265 1.94 6.23 8.50
N LEU A 266 3.26 6.13 8.32
CA LEU A 266 4.24 6.10 9.41
C LEU A 266 4.23 7.43 10.17
N THR A 267 4.32 8.55 9.46
CA THR A 267 4.30 9.89 10.07
C THR A 267 3.00 10.13 10.85
N ALA A 268 1.85 9.77 10.29
CA ALA A 268 0.56 9.82 10.98
C ALA A 268 0.46 8.89 12.20
N THR A 269 1.25 7.81 12.27
CA THR A 269 1.19 6.88 13.41
C THR A 269 2.14 7.31 14.53
N VAL A 270 3.30 7.85 14.16
CA VAL A 270 4.39 8.16 15.08
C VAL A 270 4.21 9.53 15.74
N SER A 271 3.53 10.47 15.08
CA SER A 271 3.35 11.85 15.55
C SER A 271 1.92 12.35 15.30
N PHE A 272 0.96 11.55 15.74
CA PHE A 272 -0.47 11.74 15.49
C PHE A 272 -1.13 12.88 16.28
N ASP A 273 -0.39 13.54 17.18
CA ASP A 273 -0.82 14.66 18.02
C ASP A 273 -0.38 16.04 17.49
N GLU A 274 0.29 16.10 16.33
CA GLU A 274 0.86 17.33 15.77
C GLU A 274 0.22 17.68 14.42
N LEU A 275 0.04 18.97 14.13
CA LEU A 275 -0.57 19.43 12.88
C LEU A 275 0.27 19.06 11.65
N LEU A 276 1.59 19.26 11.70
CA LEU A 276 2.46 19.04 10.53
C LEU A 276 2.43 17.59 10.02
N PRO A 277 2.55 16.55 10.87
CA PRO A 277 2.33 15.15 10.47
C PRO A 277 0.98 14.91 9.79
N SER A 278 -0.09 15.51 10.30
CA SER A 278 -1.43 15.39 9.71
C SER A 278 -1.48 15.98 8.29
N LEU A 279 -0.89 17.16 8.09
CA LEU A 279 -0.77 17.80 6.77
C LEU A 279 0.08 16.97 5.80
N LEU A 280 1.25 16.52 6.26
CA LEU A 280 2.15 15.68 5.45
C LEU A 280 1.47 14.39 5.02
N THR A 281 0.69 13.76 5.91
CA THR A 281 -0.06 12.55 5.60
C THR A 281 -1.07 12.81 4.49
N ALA A 282 -1.90 13.85 4.62
CA ALA A 282 -2.85 14.21 3.57
C ALA A 282 -2.14 14.45 2.23
N LEU A 283 -1.06 15.23 2.23
CA LEU A 283 -0.29 15.54 1.01
C LEU A 283 0.36 14.30 0.38
N THR A 284 0.85 13.34 1.18
CA THR A 284 1.39 12.09 0.64
C THR A 284 0.32 11.29 -0.10
N TYR A 285 -0.95 11.33 0.32
CA TYR A 285 -2.04 10.69 -0.41
C TYR A 285 -2.28 11.39 -1.76
N GLY A 286 -2.19 12.72 -1.77
CA GLY A 286 -2.19 13.54 -3.00
C GLY A 286 -1.03 13.26 -3.96
N ILE A 287 0.00 12.51 -3.54
CA ILE A 287 1.11 12.05 -4.39
C ILE A 287 0.92 10.57 -4.77
N THR A 288 0.70 9.71 -3.77
CA THR A 288 0.62 8.25 -3.91
C THR A 288 -0.43 7.83 -4.93
N TYR A 289 -1.66 8.31 -4.78
CA TYR A 289 -2.76 7.81 -5.59
C TYR A 289 -2.72 8.34 -7.02
N PRO A 290 -2.43 9.64 -7.26
CA PRO A 290 -2.08 10.11 -8.59
C PRO A 290 -0.93 9.35 -9.23
N ALA A 291 0.10 8.95 -8.48
CA ALA A 291 1.18 8.11 -9.00
C ALA A 291 0.70 6.71 -9.40
N TYR A 292 -0.18 6.06 -8.62
CA TYR A 292 -0.83 4.81 -9.05
C TYR A 292 -1.65 5.01 -10.33
N MET A 293 -2.38 6.11 -10.47
CA MET A 293 -3.15 6.41 -11.69
C MET A 293 -2.25 6.71 -12.88
N TYR A 294 -1.11 7.36 -12.66
CA TYR A 294 -0.09 7.56 -13.68
C TYR A 294 0.56 6.24 -14.11
N TYR A 295 0.79 5.31 -13.19
CA TYR A 295 1.16 3.94 -13.56
C TYR A 295 0.12 3.31 -14.48
N VAL A 296 -1.18 3.41 -14.13
CA VAL A 296 -2.28 2.87 -14.98
C VAL A 296 -2.26 3.51 -16.37
N TYR A 297 -2.01 4.82 -16.47
CA TYR A 297 -1.84 5.50 -17.76
C TYR A 297 -0.72 4.86 -18.59
N VAL A 298 0.50 4.84 -18.04
CA VAL A 298 1.69 4.30 -18.73
C VAL A 298 1.48 2.83 -19.11
N ASP A 299 0.86 2.05 -18.21
CA ASP A 299 0.59 0.64 -18.44
C ASP A 299 -0.47 0.40 -19.53
N THR A 300 -1.36 1.35 -19.80
CA THR A 300 -2.41 1.20 -20.82
C THR A 300 -2.14 1.95 -22.13
N HIS A 301 -1.24 2.94 -22.13
CA HIS A 301 -1.01 3.83 -23.26
C HIS A 301 0.41 3.75 -23.82
N SER A 302 1.42 3.46 -22.99
CA SER A 302 2.80 3.42 -23.47
C SER A 302 3.10 2.05 -24.09
N THR A 303 3.66 2.10 -25.29
CA THR A 303 4.18 0.93 -26.00
C THR A 303 5.46 0.42 -25.35
N SER A 304 5.85 -0.79 -25.70
CA SER A 304 7.09 -1.40 -25.26
C SER A 304 8.02 -1.65 -26.44
N ILE A 305 9.33 -1.60 -26.18
CA ILE A 305 10.33 -2.11 -27.12
C ILE A 305 10.22 -3.64 -27.31
N TYR A 306 9.53 -4.33 -26.40
CA TYR A 306 9.24 -5.75 -26.50
C TYR A 306 7.91 -5.98 -27.23
N PRO A 307 7.74 -7.10 -27.95
CA PRO A 307 6.49 -7.43 -28.65
C PRO A 307 5.25 -7.47 -27.73
N THR A 308 5.48 -7.77 -26.44
CA THR A 308 4.45 -7.81 -25.39
C THR A 308 5.04 -7.27 -24.09
N LYS A 309 4.26 -6.49 -23.33
CA LYS A 309 4.66 -6.09 -21.97
C LYS A 309 4.48 -7.26 -21.02
N ARG A 310 5.55 -7.64 -20.32
CA ARG A 310 5.56 -8.81 -19.44
C ARG A 310 6.02 -8.40 -18.05
N ILE A 311 5.15 -8.60 -17.07
CA ILE A 311 5.46 -8.36 -15.67
C ILE A 311 5.68 -9.73 -15.03
N TYR A 312 6.92 -10.07 -14.71
CA TYR A 312 7.26 -11.36 -14.13
C TYR A 312 7.04 -11.31 -12.62
N LEU A 313 6.01 -11.99 -12.16
CA LEU A 313 5.69 -12.08 -10.74
C LEU A 313 6.67 -13.03 -10.05
N PRO A 314 7.32 -12.60 -8.95
CA PRO A 314 8.34 -13.40 -8.29
C PRO A 314 7.72 -14.64 -7.65
N SER A 315 8.38 -15.79 -7.81
CA SER A 315 7.99 -17.01 -7.10
C SER A 315 7.95 -16.77 -5.59
N THR A 316 6.77 -16.95 -5.01
CA THR A 316 6.49 -16.69 -3.59
C THR A 316 5.86 -17.93 -2.96
N PRO A 317 6.64 -19.02 -2.77
CA PRO A 317 6.19 -20.20 -2.05
C PRO A 317 5.80 -19.86 -0.60
N GLY A 318 5.11 -20.78 0.07
CA GLY A 318 4.52 -20.55 1.41
C GLY A 318 5.49 -19.93 2.42
N TRP A 319 6.75 -20.38 2.47
CA TRP A 319 7.75 -19.82 3.38
C TRP A 319 8.10 -18.36 3.08
N LYS A 320 8.12 -17.92 1.81
CA LYS A 320 8.33 -16.50 1.46
C LYS A 320 7.12 -15.66 1.82
N LYS A 321 5.90 -16.20 1.65
CA LYS A 321 4.67 -15.53 2.10
C LYS A 321 4.72 -15.30 3.61
N PHE A 322 5.10 -16.33 4.35
CA PHE A 322 5.28 -16.26 5.81
C PHE A 322 6.33 -15.20 6.19
N VAL A 323 7.52 -15.22 5.57
CA VAL A 323 8.58 -14.25 5.87
C VAL A 323 8.12 -12.81 5.63
N ILE A 324 7.51 -12.53 4.47
CA ILE A 324 7.02 -11.19 4.13
C ILE A 324 5.93 -10.74 5.10
N ALA A 325 4.96 -11.61 5.40
CA ALA A 325 3.89 -11.28 6.34
C ALA A 325 4.44 -10.97 7.73
N THR A 326 5.35 -11.80 8.25
CA THR A 326 5.93 -11.62 9.58
C THR A 326 6.80 -10.37 9.66
N ILE A 327 7.61 -10.07 8.64
CA ILE A 327 8.41 -8.83 8.60
C ILE A 327 7.48 -7.60 8.56
N SER A 328 6.44 -7.62 7.73
CA SER A 328 5.46 -6.52 7.68
C SER A 328 4.73 -6.32 9.01
N ILE A 329 4.39 -7.40 9.71
CA ILE A 329 3.82 -7.36 11.06
C ILE A 329 4.83 -6.73 12.04
N CYS A 330 6.10 -7.15 12.02
CA CYS A 330 7.13 -6.55 12.87
C CYS A 330 7.28 -5.05 12.60
N CYS A 331 7.37 -4.63 11.32
CA CYS A 331 7.47 -3.22 10.96
C CYS A 331 6.25 -2.43 11.46
N SER A 332 5.04 -2.97 11.32
CA SER A 332 3.83 -2.34 11.82
C SER A 332 3.82 -2.21 13.35
N LEU A 333 4.14 -3.29 14.08
CA LEU A 333 4.25 -3.29 15.54
C LEU A 333 5.27 -2.27 16.04
N LEU A 334 6.46 -2.23 15.44
CA LEU A 334 7.51 -1.29 15.81
C LEU A 334 7.10 0.16 15.54
N THR A 335 6.37 0.43 14.45
CA THR A 335 5.84 1.77 14.16
C THR A 335 4.81 2.22 15.19
N VAL A 336 3.85 1.36 15.55
CA VAL A 336 2.87 1.64 16.62
C VAL A 336 3.57 1.82 17.96
N ARG A 337 4.55 0.97 18.28
CA ARG A 337 5.33 1.06 19.52
C ARG A 337 6.10 2.37 19.61
N LEU A 338 6.71 2.80 18.52
CA LEU A 338 7.44 4.06 18.44
C LEU A 338 6.51 5.24 18.67
N GLY A 339 5.33 5.26 18.05
CA GLY A 339 4.31 6.30 18.29
C GLY A 339 3.88 6.36 19.75
N ALA A 340 3.55 5.21 20.36
CA ALA A 340 3.19 5.13 21.76
C ALA A 340 4.33 5.61 22.69
N PHE A 341 5.58 5.26 22.39
CA PHE A 341 6.75 5.71 23.15
C PHE A 341 6.94 7.23 23.08
N LEU A 342 6.82 7.82 21.89
CA LEU A 342 6.96 9.27 21.72
C LEU A 342 5.83 10.05 22.41
N MET A 343 4.60 9.55 22.35
CA MET A 343 3.47 10.12 23.07
C MET A 343 3.74 10.15 24.58
N ALA A 344 4.09 9.00 25.17
CA ALA A 344 4.39 8.91 26.60
C ALA A 344 5.54 9.85 27.01
N ARG A 345 6.61 9.93 26.20
CA ARG A 345 7.73 10.85 26.45
C ARG A 345 7.29 12.32 26.47
N ASN A 346 6.39 12.70 25.59
CA ASN A 346 5.92 14.08 25.49
C ASN A 346 5.03 14.46 26.68
N ASP A 347 4.19 13.54 27.16
CA ASP A 347 3.36 13.74 28.35
C ASP A 347 4.22 13.97 29.61
N HIS A 348 5.32 13.22 29.76
CA HIS A 348 6.24 13.39 30.89
C HIS A 348 7.03 14.71 30.86
N LYS A 349 7.38 15.23 29.67
CA LYS A 349 8.04 16.55 29.56
C LYS A 349 7.14 17.71 29.99
N GLY A 350 5.83 17.56 29.86
CA GLY A 350 4.85 18.53 30.37
C GLY A 350 4.76 18.56 31.91
N ASN A 351 5.15 17.47 32.59
CA ASN A 351 4.96 17.27 34.03
C ASN A 351 6.21 17.50 34.90
N GLY A 352 7.32 18.00 34.35
CA GLY A 352 8.46 18.53 35.13
C GLY A 352 9.26 17.54 35.98
N ASN A 353 8.85 16.28 36.12
CA ASN A 353 9.58 15.26 36.90
C ASN A 353 10.20 14.21 35.98
N LEU A 354 11.51 14.32 35.77
CA LEU A 354 12.35 13.37 35.05
C LEU A 354 12.73 12.12 35.90
N SER A 355 12.20 11.98 37.12
CA SER A 355 12.54 10.88 38.03
C SER A 355 11.92 9.53 37.65
N ASP A 356 10.92 9.51 36.77
CA ASP A 356 10.07 8.33 36.57
C ASP A 356 10.39 7.56 35.26
N ILE A 357 11.50 7.88 34.56
CA ILE A 357 11.91 7.16 33.33
C ILE A 357 12.75 5.91 33.64
N TYR A 358 12.31 5.13 34.61
CA TYR A 358 12.71 3.73 34.74
C TYR A 358 11.50 3.00 35.30
N TYR A 359 10.82 2.21 34.47
CA TYR A 359 10.49 0.79 34.66
C TYR A 359 9.78 0.26 33.41
#